data_AF-A0AAW9KB82-F1
#
_entry.id   AF-A0AAW9KB82-F1
#
_cell.length_a   1.000
_cell.length_b   1.000
_cell.length_c   1.000
_cell.angle_alpha   90.00
_cell.angle_beta   90.00
_cell.angle_gamma   90.00
#
_symmetry.space_group_name_H-M   'P 1'
#
loop_
_entity.id
_entity.type
_entity.pdbx_description
1 polymer ?
#
loop_
_entity_poly.entity_id
_entity_poly.type
_entity_poly.pdbx_seq_one_letter_code
_entity_poly.pdbx_strand_id
1 'polypeptide(L)'
;LIMDIVCMPNVLVNKNFQNDLILSGIFFITSWTLGFYVKIEGEHISKLEELVNKDGLTGVFNHRYFHDALKEKITLSEKLKEKVSMIFVDIDYFKHYNDLYGHQKGDEVLRCIGNILKENMRE
;
A
#
# COMPACT_ATOMS: atom_id res chain seq x y z
N LEU A 1 -15.54 3.56 37.35
CA LEU A 1 -14.17 3.87 37.85
C LEU A 1 -13.95 5.34 38.20
N ILE A 2 -13.85 6.28 37.24
CA ILE A 2 -13.66 7.73 37.57
C ILE A 2 -14.93 8.30 38.24
N MET A 3 -16.12 7.88 37.79
CA MET A 3 -17.39 8.29 38.41
C MET A 3 -17.53 7.79 39.86
N ASP A 4 -17.05 6.58 40.18
CA ASP A 4 -17.10 6.03 41.55
C ASP A 4 -16.09 6.68 42.50
N ILE A 5 -14.90 7.02 42.02
CA ILE A 5 -13.86 7.71 42.81
C ILE A 5 -14.25 9.17 43.11
N VAL A 6 -14.94 9.83 42.19
CA VAL A 6 -15.35 11.24 42.33
C VAL A 6 -16.65 11.38 43.16
N CYS A 7 -17.56 10.41 43.11
CA CYS A 7 -18.89 10.55 43.74
C CYS A 7 -19.02 10.05 45.19
N MET A 8 -18.10 9.23 45.73
CA MET A 8 -18.21 8.74 47.12
C MET A 8 -16.84 8.58 47.82
N PRO A 9 -16.39 9.56 48.63
CA PRO A 9 -15.09 9.50 49.31
C PRO A 9 -15.09 8.61 50.56
N ASN A 10 -16.25 8.18 51.06
CA ASN A 10 -16.36 7.39 52.28
C ASN A 10 -17.42 6.29 52.16
N VAL A 11 -16.95 5.03 52.33
CA VAL A 11 -17.69 3.77 52.58
C VAL A 11 -17.99 2.87 51.37
N LEU A 12 -17.44 1.64 51.47
CA LEU A 12 -17.74 0.38 50.77
C LEU A 12 -17.57 0.37 49.24
N VAL A 13 -16.59 -0.43 48.78
CA VAL A 13 -16.39 -0.82 47.38
C VAL A 13 -17.75 -1.10 46.73
N ASN A 14 -18.08 -0.34 45.68
CA ASN A 14 -19.33 -0.50 44.93
C ASN A 14 -19.50 -1.99 44.56
N LYS A 15 -20.68 -2.58 44.81
CA LYS A 15 -20.95 -4.00 44.51
C LYS A 15 -20.70 -4.35 43.03
N ASN A 16 -20.75 -3.35 42.16
CA ASN A 16 -20.52 -3.49 40.73
C ASN A 16 -19.07 -3.21 40.29
N PHE A 17 -18.16 -2.85 41.21
CA PHE A 17 -16.77 -2.51 40.91
C PHE A 17 -16.03 -3.63 40.15
N GLN A 18 -16.29 -4.89 40.52
CA GLN A 18 -15.74 -6.05 39.83
C GLN A 18 -16.25 -6.14 38.38
N ASN A 19 -17.54 -5.88 38.15
CA ASN A 19 -18.13 -5.90 36.80
C ASN A 19 -17.58 -4.75 35.95
N ASP A 20 -17.38 -3.57 36.52
CA ASP A 20 -16.80 -2.42 35.81
C ASP A 20 -15.34 -2.67 35.42
N LEU A 21 -14.57 -3.33 36.27
CA LEU A 21 -13.19 -3.71 35.97
C LEU A 21 -13.14 -4.77 34.86
N ILE A 22 -14.02 -5.78 34.92
CA ILE A 22 -14.16 -6.80 33.87
C ILE A 22 -14.53 -6.13 32.54
N LEU A 23 -15.53 -5.24 32.55
CA LEU A 23 -15.99 -4.54 31.34
C LEU A 23 -14.89 -3.67 30.74
N SER A 24 -14.14 -2.95 31.58
CA SER A 24 -12.99 -2.15 31.13
C SER A 24 -11.92 -3.04 30.52
N GLY A 25 -11.60 -4.17 31.16
CA GLY A 25 -10.65 -5.15 30.65
C GLY A 25 -11.06 -5.71 29.28
N ILE A 26 -12.34 -6.08 29.12
CA ILE A 26 -12.90 -6.50 27.83
C ILE A 26 -12.73 -5.38 26.79
N PHE A 27 -13.04 -4.13 27.14
CA PHE A 27 -12.91 -2.99 26.22
C PHE A 27 -11.47 -2.77 25.75
N PHE A 28 -10.49 -2.87 26.66
CA PHE A 28 -9.09 -2.75 26.29
C PHE A 28 -8.63 -3.90 25.40
N ILE A 29 -9.04 -5.14 25.72
CA ILE A 29 -8.71 -6.31 24.91
C ILE A 29 -9.32 -6.20 23.52
N THR A 30 -10.61 -5.83 23.40
CA THR A 30 -11.29 -5.71 22.11
C THR A 30 -10.76 -4.54 21.30
N SER A 31 -10.48 -3.41 21.93
CA SER A 31 -9.86 -2.26 21.24
C SER A 31 -8.45 -2.61 20.75
N TRP A 32 -7.67 -3.34 21.54
CA TRP A 32 -6.33 -3.77 21.17
C TRP A 32 -6.38 -4.75 19.99
N THR A 33 -7.23 -5.79 20.06
CA THR A 33 -7.35 -6.77 18.98
C THR A 33 -7.88 -6.16 17.69
N LEU A 34 -8.83 -5.22 17.77
CA LEU A 34 -9.34 -4.50 16.62
C LEU A 34 -8.26 -3.62 15.97
N GLY A 35 -7.47 -2.90 16.78
CA GLY A 35 -6.35 -2.11 16.27
C GLY A 35 -5.31 -2.96 15.54
N PHE A 36 -4.98 -4.14 16.08
CA PHE A 36 -4.13 -5.12 15.41
C PHE A 36 -4.75 -5.63 14.11
N TYR A 37 -6.05 -5.92 14.09
CA TYR A 37 -6.75 -6.38 12.90
C TYR A 37 -6.69 -5.35 11.75
N VAL A 38 -7.04 -4.10 12.04
CA VAL A 38 -6.99 -3.00 11.05
C VAL A 38 -5.57 -2.82 10.49
N LYS A 39 -4.55 -2.94 11.35
CA LYS A 39 -3.16 -2.87 10.91
C LYS A 39 -2.81 -4.00 9.94
N ILE A 40 -3.18 -5.23 10.28
CA ILE A 40 -2.92 -6.42 9.45
C ILE A 40 -3.65 -6.29 8.10
N GLU A 41 -4.91 -5.84 8.11
CA GLU A 41 -5.69 -5.62 6.89
C GLU A 41 -5.02 -4.59 5.96
N GLY A 42 -4.53 -3.48 6.51
CA GLY A 42 -3.79 -2.47 5.75
C GLY A 42 -2.50 -3.02 5.11
N GLU A 43 -1.75 -3.84 5.84
CA GLU A 43 -0.55 -4.50 5.31
C GLU A 43 -0.90 -5.47 4.16
N HIS A 44 -2.00 -6.22 4.28
CA HIS A 44 -2.47 -7.10 3.21
C HIS A 44 -2.90 -6.34 1.96
N ILE A 45 -3.63 -5.23 2.14
CA ILE A 45 -4.08 -4.39 1.02
C ILE A 45 -2.87 -3.80 0.30
N SER A 46 -1.89 -3.25 1.02
CA SER A 46 -0.67 -2.70 0.40
C SER A 46 0.11 -3.76 -0.39
N LYS A 47 0.18 -4.99 0.14
CA LYS A 47 0.85 -6.10 -0.56
C LYS A 47 0.09 -6.58 -1.80
N LEU A 48 -1.25 -6.58 -1.74
CA LEU A 48 -2.10 -6.86 -2.89
C LEU A 48 -1.96 -5.75 -3.94
N GLU A 49 -1.90 -4.49 -3.53
CA GLU A 49 -1.66 -3.36 -4.42
C GLU A 49 -0.31 -3.49 -5.13
N GLU A 50 0.76 -3.85 -4.43
CA GLU A 50 2.07 -4.05 -5.07
C GLU A 50 2.02 -5.14 -6.15
N LEU A 51 1.38 -6.27 -5.85
CA LEU A 51 1.22 -7.39 -6.79
C LEU A 51 0.31 -7.04 -7.97
N VAL A 52 -0.71 -6.21 -7.74
CA VAL A 52 -1.68 -5.81 -8.76
C VAL A 52 -1.16 -4.66 -9.63
N ASN A 53 -0.21 -3.86 -9.13
CA ASN A 53 0.28 -2.65 -9.82
C ASN A 53 1.57 -2.86 -10.61
N LYS A 54 2.29 -3.96 -10.39
CA LYS A 54 3.54 -4.26 -11.11
C LYS A 54 3.33 -5.28 -12.23
N ASP A 55 4.11 -5.15 -13.30
CA ASP A 55 4.23 -6.13 -14.37
C ASP A 55 5.04 -7.34 -13.88
N GLY A 56 4.52 -8.55 -14.09
CA GLY A 56 5.10 -9.78 -13.52
C GLY A 56 6.45 -10.18 -14.13
N LEU A 57 6.76 -9.72 -15.34
CA LEU A 57 8.02 -10.05 -16.02
C LEU A 57 9.13 -9.05 -15.66
N THR A 58 8.83 -7.76 -15.70
CA THR A 58 9.81 -6.67 -15.58
C THR A 58 9.88 -6.06 -14.18
N GLY A 59 8.80 -6.20 -13.40
CA GLY A 59 8.63 -5.59 -12.08
C GLY A 59 8.44 -4.07 -12.09
N VAL A 60 8.29 -3.45 -13.28
CA VAL A 60 7.91 -2.04 -13.41
C VAL A 60 6.40 -1.88 -13.18
N PHE A 61 5.92 -0.64 -13.03
CA PHE A 61 4.49 -0.41 -12.95
C PHE A 61 3.78 -0.83 -14.24
N ASN A 62 2.65 -1.51 -14.09
CA ASN A 62 1.85 -1.93 -15.22
C ASN A 62 0.99 -0.78 -15.78
N HIS A 63 0.33 -1.09 -16.90
CA HIS A 63 -0.44 -0.10 -17.64
C HIS A 63 -1.59 0.52 -16.82
N ARG A 64 -2.24 -0.26 -15.93
CA ARG A 64 -3.33 0.25 -15.09
C ARG A 64 -2.81 1.31 -14.13
N TYR A 65 -1.76 0.96 -13.37
CA TYR A 65 -1.16 1.88 -12.42
C TYR A 65 -0.66 3.16 -13.11
N PHE A 66 -0.05 3.03 -14.29
CA PHE A 66 0.39 4.19 -15.08
C PHE A 66 -0.75 5.19 -15.35
N HIS A 67 -1.93 4.72 -15.76
CA HIS A 67 -3.08 5.61 -16.02
C HIS A 67 -3.58 6.31 -14.76
N ASP A 68 -3.68 5.58 -13.66
CA ASP A 68 -4.14 6.13 -12.39
C ASP A 68 -3.16 7.20 -11.88
N ALA A 69 -1.85 6.89 -11.89
CA ALA A 69 -0.79 7.81 -11.50
C ALA A 69 -0.71 9.03 -12.42
N LEU A 70 -0.87 8.85 -13.74
CA LEU A 70 -0.88 9.95 -14.70
C LEU A 70 -2.03 10.91 -14.42
N LYS A 71 -3.23 10.40 -14.17
CA LYS A 71 -4.41 11.22 -13.86
C LYS A 71 -4.19 12.04 -12.59
N GLU A 72 -3.60 11.44 -11.57
CA GLU A 72 -3.23 12.15 -10.34
C GLU A 72 -2.21 13.26 -10.60
N LYS A 73 -1.13 12.96 -11.34
CA LYS A 73 -0.08 13.93 -11.66
C LYS A 73 -0.58 15.10 -12.51
N ILE A 74 -1.47 14.85 -13.47
CA ILE A 74 -2.11 15.91 -14.26
C ILE A 74 -2.96 16.81 -13.35
N THR A 75 -3.81 16.21 -12.50
CA THR A 75 -4.66 16.96 -11.56
C THR A 75 -3.82 17.82 -10.62
N LEU A 76 -2.71 17.27 -10.11
CA LEU A 76 -1.78 17.97 -9.25
C LEU A 76 -1.07 19.11 -9.98
N SER A 77 -0.64 18.88 -11.21
CA SER A 77 -0.01 19.86 -12.09
C SER A 77 -0.92 21.06 -12.37
N GLU A 78 -2.21 20.83 -12.62
CA GLU A 78 -3.19 21.91 -12.76
C GLU A 78 -3.33 22.75 -11.48
N LYS A 79 -3.35 22.09 -10.33
CA LYS A 79 -3.46 22.75 -9.01
C LYS A 79 -2.22 23.56 -8.65
N LEU A 80 -1.03 23.01 -8.92
CA LEU A 80 0.26 23.62 -8.57
C LEU A 80 0.84 24.51 -9.68
N LYS A 81 0.20 24.54 -10.86
CA LYS A 81 0.70 25.20 -12.08
C LYS A 81 2.09 24.71 -12.50
N GLU A 82 2.39 23.45 -12.21
CA GLU A 82 3.63 22.78 -12.63
C GLU A 82 3.44 22.11 -13.99
N LYS A 83 4.53 21.84 -14.71
CA LYS A 83 4.48 21.13 -16.00
C LYS A 83 4.74 19.64 -15.80
N VAL A 84 4.01 18.81 -16.52
CA VAL A 84 4.25 17.37 -16.60
C VAL A 84 4.80 17.03 -17.98
N SER A 85 5.81 16.18 -18.02
CA SER A 85 6.37 15.62 -19.25
C SER A 85 6.22 14.10 -19.24
N MET A 86 6.13 13.50 -20.42
CA MET A 86 5.98 12.06 -20.59
C MET A 86 6.91 11.57 -21.69
N ILE A 87 7.44 10.37 -21.52
CA ILE A 87 8.30 9.70 -22.48
C ILE A 87 7.67 8.34 -22.79
N PHE A 88 7.52 8.03 -24.08
CA PHE A 88 7.22 6.69 -24.57
C PHE A 88 8.48 6.10 -25.17
N VAL A 89 8.80 4.87 -24.81
CA VAL A 89 9.98 4.14 -25.27
C VAL A 89 9.51 2.82 -25.89
N ASP A 90 10.09 2.47 -27.02
CA ASP A 90 9.90 1.18 -27.69
C ASP A 90 11.26 0.51 -27.94
N ILE A 91 11.29 -0.82 -28.01
CA ILE A 91 12.51 -1.58 -28.25
C ILE A 91 12.62 -1.88 -29.74
N ASP A 92 13.57 -1.22 -30.38
CA ASP A 92 13.82 -1.40 -31.80
C ASP A 92 14.12 -2.87 -32.14
N TYR A 93 13.50 -3.36 -33.23
CA TYR A 93 13.70 -4.71 -33.77
C TYR A 93 13.45 -5.88 -32.78
N PHE A 94 12.69 -5.65 -31.70
CA PHE A 94 12.48 -6.68 -30.66
C PHE A 94 11.87 -7.99 -31.19
N LYS A 95 10.96 -7.90 -32.17
CA LYS A 95 10.40 -9.08 -32.83
C LYS A 95 11.47 -9.91 -33.55
N HIS A 96 12.35 -9.26 -34.33
CA HIS A 96 13.43 -9.95 -35.04
C HIS A 96 14.39 -10.63 -34.05
N TYR A 97 14.68 -9.98 -32.93
CA TYR A 97 15.46 -10.59 -31.85
C TYR A 97 14.78 -11.84 -31.29
N ASN A 98 13.47 -11.78 -31.01
CA ASN A 98 12.70 -12.94 -30.55
C ASN A 98 12.67 -14.07 -31.57
N ASP A 99 12.56 -13.75 -32.86
CA ASP A 99 12.54 -14.75 -33.93
C ASP A 99 13.91 -15.46 -34.06
N LEU A 100 15.01 -14.76 -33.78
CA LEU A 100 16.38 -15.31 -33.87
C LEU A 100 16.82 -16.07 -32.61
N TYR A 101 16.46 -15.59 -31.42
CA TYR A 101 16.96 -16.10 -30.13
C TYR A 101 15.89 -16.76 -29.25
N GLY A 102 14.63 -16.72 -29.68
CA GLY A 102 13.48 -17.24 -28.94
C GLY A 102 12.96 -16.28 -27.87
N HIS A 103 11.68 -16.45 -27.52
CA HIS A 103 10.99 -15.58 -26.56
C HIS A 103 11.63 -15.56 -25.16
N GLN A 104 12.23 -16.67 -24.70
CA GLN A 104 12.91 -16.70 -23.41
C GLN A 104 14.07 -15.70 -23.34
N LYS A 105 14.78 -15.48 -24.45
CA LYS A 105 15.83 -14.46 -24.54
C LYS A 105 15.25 -13.05 -24.65
N GLY A 106 14.10 -12.89 -25.28
CA GLY A 106 13.33 -11.64 -25.22
C GLY A 106 12.94 -11.24 -23.81
N ASP A 107 12.47 -12.21 -23.02
CA ASP A 107 12.08 -12.00 -21.63
C ASP A 107 13.27 -11.54 -20.76
N GLU A 108 14.48 -12.07 -21.01
CA GLU A 108 15.72 -11.60 -20.37
C GLU A 108 16.01 -10.13 -20.71
N VAL A 109 15.83 -9.73 -21.98
CA VAL A 109 15.99 -8.32 -22.41
C VAL A 109 14.98 -7.41 -21.72
N LEU A 110 13.71 -7.82 -21.65
CA LEU A 110 12.66 -7.05 -20.97
C LEU A 110 12.94 -6.88 -19.47
N ARG A 111 13.42 -7.94 -18.79
CA ARG A 111 13.86 -7.86 -17.39
C ARG A 111 15.00 -6.88 -17.19
N CYS A 112 15.98 -6.89 -18.08
CA CYS A 112 17.12 -5.98 -18.03
C CYS A 112 16.66 -4.53 -18.15
N ILE A 113 15.82 -4.23 -19.14
CA ILE A 113 15.26 -2.88 -19.33
C ILE A 113 14.43 -2.45 -18.13
N GLY A 114 13.59 -3.34 -17.59
CA GLY A 114 12.82 -3.06 -16.38
C GLY A 114 13.70 -2.67 -15.19
N ASN A 115 14.83 -3.35 -15.01
CA ASN A 115 15.81 -3.00 -13.97
C ASN A 115 16.47 -1.65 -14.21
N ILE A 116 16.91 -1.38 -15.45
CA ILE A 116 17.49 -0.08 -15.83
C ILE A 116 16.50 1.06 -15.52
N LEU A 117 15.22 0.90 -15.86
CA LEU A 117 14.21 1.91 -15.59
C LEU A 117 14.05 2.15 -14.08
N LYS A 118 13.96 1.09 -13.27
CA LYS A 118 13.84 1.21 -11.80
C LYS A 118 15.06 1.90 -11.17
N GLU A 119 16.26 1.62 -11.65
CA GLU A 119 17.49 2.22 -11.10
C GLU A 119 17.66 3.69 -11.47
N ASN A 120 17.04 4.15 -12.55
CA ASN A 120 17.21 5.51 -13.07
C ASN A 120 16.00 6.43 -12.83
N MET A 121 14.91 5.90 -12.27
CA MET A 121 13.70 6.67 -11.94
C MET A 121 13.64 6.97 -10.44
N ARG A 122 13.07 8.13 -10.09
CA ARG A 122 12.80 8.51 -8.69
C ARG A 122 11.48 7.86 -8.27
N GLU A 123 11.42 7.38 -7.01
CA GLU A 123 10.20 6.84 -6.39
C GLU A 123 9.06 7.87 -6.30
#